data_AF-A0A0P0VMY8-F1
#
_entry.id   AF-A0A0P0VMY8-F1
#
_cell.length_a   1.000
_cell.length_b   1.000
_cell.length_c   1.000
_cell.angle_alpha   90.00
_cell.angle_beta   90.00
_cell.angle_gamma   90.00
#
_symmetry.space_group_name_H-M   'P 1'
#
loop_
_entity.id
_entity.type
_entity.pdbx_description
1 polymer ?
#
loop_
_entity_poly.entity_id
_entity_poly.type
_entity_poly.pdbx_seq_one_letter_code
_entity_poly.pdbx_strand_id
1 'polypeptide(L)'
;RLVQKGKKPGFLQLLGTQTVSAVWHGLYPGYIIFFVQSALMINGSKVIYRWQQAVSNPVFHAILVFVNFSYTLMVLNYSCIGFQVLSFKETLASYQSVYYIGTIVPIVVVLLGYVIKPARPVKPKARKAE
;
A
#
# COMPACT_ATOMS: atom_id res chain seq x y z
N ARG A 1 7.96 16.67 -12.38
CA ARG A 1 8.26 15.61 -11.36
C ARG A 1 7.52 15.99 -10.07
N LEU A 2 6.66 15.12 -9.52
CA LEU A 2 5.86 15.41 -8.32
C LEU A 2 6.67 15.53 -7.01
N VAL A 3 7.95 15.16 -7.04
CA VAL A 3 8.85 15.17 -5.88
C VAL A 3 10.01 16.11 -6.16
N GLN A 4 10.24 17.04 -5.22
CA GLN A 4 11.41 17.93 -5.23
C GLN A 4 12.70 17.12 -5.09
N LYS A 5 13.78 17.57 -5.75
CA LYS A 5 15.10 16.92 -5.70
C LYS A 5 15.55 16.79 -4.23
N GLY A 6 15.85 15.56 -3.79
CA GLY A 6 16.28 15.25 -2.43
C GLY A 6 15.18 14.85 -1.43
N LYS A 7 13.88 15.00 -1.77
CA LYS A 7 12.78 14.55 -0.89
C LYS A 7 12.31 13.14 -1.27
N LYS A 8 11.84 12.36 -0.29
CA LYS A 8 11.21 11.06 -0.54
C LYS A 8 9.73 11.27 -0.91
N PRO A 9 9.18 10.53 -1.89
CA PRO A 9 7.74 10.57 -2.19
C PRO A 9 6.92 10.11 -0.99
N GLY A 10 5.93 10.92 -0.61
CA GLY A 10 4.94 10.59 0.41
C GLY A 10 3.68 9.96 -0.19
N PHE A 11 2.64 9.87 0.63
CA PHE A 11 1.37 9.27 0.23
C PHE A 11 0.67 10.06 -0.89
N LEU A 12 0.66 11.39 -0.82
CA LEU A 12 -0.01 12.22 -1.84
C LEU A 12 0.63 12.08 -3.22
N GLN A 13 1.96 11.96 -3.29
CA GLN A 13 2.63 11.72 -4.57
C GLN A 13 2.33 10.33 -5.12
N LEU A 14 2.27 9.31 -4.25
CA LEU A 14 1.86 7.96 -4.64
C LEU A 14 0.42 7.94 -5.14
N LEU A 15 -0.50 8.59 -4.43
CA LEU A 15 -1.89 8.72 -4.82
C LEU A 15 -2.00 9.43 -6.17
N GLY A 16 -1.28 10.53 -6.38
CA GLY A 16 -1.22 11.22 -7.67
C GLY A 16 -0.74 10.31 -8.80
N THR A 17 0.31 9.52 -8.58
CA THR A 17 0.77 8.53 -9.57
C THR A 17 -0.30 7.48 -9.88
N GLN A 18 -0.95 6.93 -8.85
CA GLN A 18 -1.99 5.93 -9.06
C GLN A 18 -3.22 6.52 -9.77
N THR A 19 -3.61 7.75 -9.46
CA THR A 19 -4.72 8.43 -10.15
C THR A 19 -4.40 8.67 -11.63
N VAL A 20 -3.19 9.10 -11.98
CA VAL A 20 -2.79 9.23 -13.39
C VAL A 20 -2.83 7.88 -14.09
N SER A 21 -2.39 6.82 -13.41
CA SER A 21 -2.52 5.45 -13.94
C SER A 21 -3.99 5.08 -14.16
N ALA A 22 -4.91 5.45 -13.26
CA ALA A 22 -6.34 5.24 -13.43
C ALA A 22 -6.87 5.91 -14.70
N VAL A 23 -6.52 7.18 -14.90
CA VAL A 23 -6.92 7.93 -16.10
C VAL A 23 -6.41 7.26 -17.38
N TRP A 24 -5.19 6.69 -17.35
CA TRP A 24 -4.65 5.96 -18.50
C TRP A 24 -5.43 4.68 -18.83
N HIS A 25 -5.90 3.95 -17.82
CA HIS A 25 -6.76 2.77 -18.04
C HIS A 25 -8.20 3.12 -18.43
N GLY A 26 -8.66 4.32 -18.06
CA GLY A 26 -9.97 4.87 -18.43
C GLY A 26 -10.70 5.49 -17.24
N LEU A 27 -11.74 6.27 -17.53
CA LEU A 27 -12.52 6.99 -16.50
C LEU A 27 -13.68 6.15 -15.92
N TYR A 28 -13.56 4.82 -15.97
CA TYR A 28 -14.55 3.95 -15.34
C TYR A 28 -14.41 3.99 -13.81
N PRO A 29 -15.53 4.07 -13.06
CA PRO A 29 -15.49 4.15 -11.61
C PRO A 29 -14.70 3.02 -10.94
N GLY A 30 -14.79 1.79 -11.48
CA GLY A 30 -14.05 0.64 -10.99
C GLY A 30 -12.52 0.81 -11.05
N TYR A 31 -11.99 1.43 -12.11
CA TYR A 31 -10.56 1.75 -12.21
C TYR A 31 -10.14 2.76 -11.16
N ILE A 32 -10.91 3.83 -10.99
CA ILE A 32 -10.59 4.86 -9.99
C ILE A 32 -10.52 4.24 -8.60
N ILE A 33 -11.49 3.38 -8.24
CA ILE A 33 -11.51 2.66 -6.96
C ILE A 33 -10.27 1.77 -6.82
N PHE A 34 -9.95 0.95 -7.82
CA PHE A 34 -8.77 0.07 -7.80
C PHE A 34 -7.48 0.87 -7.54
N PHE A 35 -7.28 1.96 -8.28
CA PHE A 35 -6.05 2.74 -8.19
C PHE A 35 -5.91 3.48 -6.85
N VAL A 36 -6.99 4.05 -6.34
CA VAL A 36 -6.99 4.64 -4.98
C VAL A 36 -6.70 3.57 -3.93
N GLN A 37 -7.33 2.40 -4.04
CA GLN A 37 -7.12 1.27 -3.12
C GLN A 37 -5.69 0.75 -3.18
N SER A 38 -5.09 0.69 -4.38
CA SER A 38 -3.69 0.29 -4.56
C SER A 38 -2.70 1.28 -3.94
N ALA A 39 -3.01 2.58 -3.90
CA ALA A 39 -2.18 3.57 -3.21
C ALA A 39 -2.16 3.31 -1.70
N LEU A 40 -3.32 2.98 -1.11
CA LEU A 40 -3.44 2.58 0.29
C LEU A 40 -2.70 1.27 0.56
N MET A 41 -2.86 0.27 -0.32
CA MET A 41 -2.16 -1.01 -0.25
C MET A 41 -0.65 -0.80 -0.15
N ILE A 42 -0.06 -0.07 -1.12
CA ILE A 42 1.39 0.19 -1.18
C ILE A 42 1.86 0.97 0.06
N ASN A 43 1.08 1.92 0.55
CA ASN A 43 1.45 2.67 1.75
C ASN A 43 1.45 1.79 3.00
N GLY A 44 0.45 0.92 3.18
CA GLY A 44 0.41 -0.04 4.29
C GLY A 44 1.53 -1.08 4.20
N SER A 45 1.81 -1.62 3.01
CA SER A 45 2.93 -2.56 2.81
C SER A 45 4.28 -1.91 3.17
N LYS A 46 4.48 -0.62 2.84
CA LYS A 46 5.67 0.14 3.27
C LYS A 46 5.78 0.26 4.79
N VAL A 47 4.67 0.33 5.53
CA VAL A 47 4.69 0.33 7.00
C VAL A 47 5.19 -1.02 7.51
N ILE A 48 4.60 -2.12 7.06
CA ILE A 48 5.00 -3.47 7.47
C ILE A 48 6.48 -3.72 7.11
N TYR A 49 6.91 -3.30 5.92
CA TYR A 49 8.31 -3.39 5.49
C TYR A 49 9.28 -2.60 6.37
N ARG A 50 8.86 -1.44 6.91
CA ARG A 50 9.70 -0.70 7.87
C ARG A 50 9.79 -1.43 9.21
N TRP A 51 8.72 -2.08 9.66
CA TRP A 51 8.78 -2.95 10.84
C TRP A 51 9.70 -4.14 10.61
N GLN A 52 9.65 -4.77 9.42
CA GLN A 52 10.58 -5.86 9.05
C GLN A 52 12.04 -5.41 9.22
N GLN A 53 12.40 -4.25 8.69
CA GLN A 53 13.77 -3.73 8.79
C GLN A 53 14.19 -3.30 10.20
N ALA A 54 13.24 -3.05 11.11
CA ALA A 54 13.53 -2.65 12.48
C ALA A 54 13.74 -3.84 13.41
N VAL A 55 13.40 -5.06 12.98
CA VAL A 55 13.50 -6.28 13.78
C VAL A 55 14.82 -6.99 13.48
N SER A 56 15.59 -7.30 14.52
CA SER A 56 16.83 -8.10 14.43
C SER A 56 16.59 -9.60 14.59
N ASN A 57 15.48 -10.00 15.22
CA ASN A 57 15.16 -11.41 15.43
C ASN A 57 14.68 -12.07 14.12
N PRO A 58 15.34 -13.16 13.66
CA PRO A 58 15.05 -13.79 12.38
C PRO A 58 13.63 -14.39 12.29
N VAL A 59 13.09 -14.89 13.41
CA VAL A 59 11.74 -15.46 13.46
C VAL A 59 10.70 -14.36 13.27
N PHE A 60 10.81 -13.27 14.03
CA PHE A 60 9.89 -12.13 13.87
C PHE A 60 10.01 -11.48 12.49
N HIS A 61 11.22 -11.42 11.92
CA HIS A 61 11.41 -10.96 10.54
C HIS A 61 10.64 -11.86 9.55
N ALA A 62 10.77 -13.18 9.65
CA ALA A 62 10.06 -14.12 8.79
C ALA A 62 8.52 -14.00 8.93
N ILE A 63 8.02 -13.85 10.16
CA ILE A 63 6.60 -13.60 10.42
C ILE A 63 6.14 -12.32 9.72
N LEU A 64 6.88 -11.21 9.88
CA LEU A 64 6.52 -9.95 9.24
C LEU A 64 6.58 -10.04 7.71
N VAL A 65 7.51 -10.82 7.14
CA VAL A 65 7.55 -11.12 5.69
C VAL A 65 6.28 -11.83 5.25
N PHE A 66 5.89 -12.89 5.96
CA PHE A 66 4.65 -13.62 5.68
C PHE A 66 3.40 -12.74 5.83
N VAL A 67 3.35 -11.88 6.86
CA VAL A 67 2.27 -10.91 7.06
C VAL A 67 2.18 -9.94 5.89
N ASN A 68 3.30 -9.38 5.43
CA ASN A 68 3.30 -8.45 4.29
C ASN A 68 2.87 -9.14 2.98
N PHE A 69 3.29 -10.38 2.78
CA PHE A 69 2.85 -11.20 1.65
C PHE A 69 1.33 -11.44 1.69
N SER A 70 0.81 -11.93 2.81
CA SER A 70 -0.62 -12.21 3.01
C SER A 70 -1.47 -10.95 2.88
N TYR A 71 -1.00 -9.84 3.47
CA TYR A 71 -1.61 -8.52 3.32
C TYR A 71 -1.71 -8.10 1.86
N THR A 72 -0.63 -8.24 1.10
CA THR A 72 -0.59 -7.86 -0.31
C THR A 72 -1.55 -8.72 -1.14
N LEU A 73 -1.55 -10.04 -0.93
CA LEU A 73 -2.46 -10.95 -1.62
C LEU A 73 -3.93 -10.57 -1.34
N MET A 74 -4.29 -10.41 -0.08
CA MET A 74 -5.67 -10.09 0.30
C MET A 74 -6.13 -8.77 -0.32
N VAL A 75 -5.35 -7.70 -0.17
CA VAL A 75 -5.75 -6.36 -0.61
C VAL A 75 -5.75 -6.27 -2.13
N LEU A 76 -4.79 -6.90 -2.82
CA LEU A 76 -4.73 -6.90 -4.28
C LEU A 76 -5.90 -7.67 -4.89
N ASN A 77 -6.21 -8.88 -4.38
CA ASN A 77 -7.34 -9.67 -4.87
C ASN A 77 -8.67 -8.95 -4.66
N TYR A 78 -8.88 -8.37 -3.47
CA TYR A 78 -10.05 -7.54 -3.21
C TYR A 78 -10.15 -6.35 -4.17
N SER A 79 -9.04 -5.63 -4.37
CA SER A 79 -9.02 -4.46 -5.25
C SER A 79 -9.35 -4.82 -6.70
N CYS A 80 -8.84 -5.97 -7.17
CA CYS A 80 -8.97 -6.43 -8.55
C CYS A 80 -10.43 -6.57 -9.02
N ILE A 81 -11.36 -6.86 -8.12
CA ILE A 81 -12.80 -6.92 -8.44
C ILE A 81 -13.29 -5.59 -9.03
N GLY A 82 -12.82 -4.45 -8.49
CA GLY A 82 -13.16 -3.13 -9.04
C GLY A 82 -12.61 -2.93 -10.45
N PHE A 83 -11.43 -3.50 -10.74
CA PHE A 83 -10.84 -3.47 -12.07
C PHE A 83 -11.60 -4.35 -13.08
N GLN A 84 -12.11 -5.52 -12.65
CA GLN A 84 -12.84 -6.44 -13.51
C GLN A 84 -14.25 -5.96 -13.84
N VAL A 85 -14.97 -5.44 -12.84
CA VAL A 85 -16.40 -5.17 -12.97
C VAL A 85 -16.69 -3.79 -13.56
N LEU A 86 -15.77 -2.82 -13.42
CA LEU A 86 -15.80 -1.46 -13.99
C LEU A 86 -16.94 -0.55 -13.48
N SER A 87 -18.07 -1.13 -13.07
CA SER A 87 -19.26 -0.48 -12.53
C SER A 87 -19.10 -0.15 -11.04
N PHE A 88 -19.49 1.07 -10.66
CA PHE A 88 -19.45 1.53 -9.28
C PHE A 88 -20.32 0.69 -8.33
N LYS A 89 -21.57 0.44 -8.73
CA LYS A 89 -22.57 -0.24 -7.88
C LYS A 89 -22.17 -1.68 -7.60
N GLU A 90 -21.78 -2.41 -8.65
CA GLU A 90 -21.37 -3.81 -8.54
C GLU A 90 -20.05 -3.97 -7.78
N THR A 91 -19.11 -3.03 -7.96
CA THR A 91 -17.87 -2.99 -7.17
C THR A 91 -18.19 -2.82 -5.68
N LEU A 92 -19.08 -1.86 -5.35
CA LEU A 92 -19.44 -1.60 -3.96
C LEU A 92 -20.23 -2.76 -3.33
N ALA A 93 -21.15 -3.37 -4.08
CA ALA A 93 -21.88 -4.56 -3.63
C ALA A 93 -20.93 -5.73 -3.35
N SER A 94 -19.93 -5.93 -4.21
CA SER A 94 -18.90 -6.97 -4.03
C SER A 94 -17.98 -6.66 -2.83
N TYR A 95 -17.69 -5.40 -2.57
CA TYR A 95 -16.88 -4.99 -1.41
C TYR A 95 -17.67 -5.15 -0.11
N GLN A 96 -18.97 -4.86 -0.16
CA GLN A 96 -19.87 -5.03 0.97
C GLN A 96 -20.05 -6.49 1.36
N SER A 97 -20.08 -7.43 0.41
CA SER A 97 -20.25 -8.87 0.71
C SER A 97 -19.10 -9.46 1.53
N VAL A 98 -17.92 -8.83 1.48
CA VAL A 98 -16.73 -9.17 2.28
C VAL A 98 -16.44 -8.12 3.36
N TYR A 99 -17.45 -7.34 3.75
CA TYR A 99 -17.39 -6.36 4.85
C TYR A 99 -16.25 -5.35 4.71
N TYR A 100 -15.91 -4.95 3.49
CA TYR A 100 -14.85 -3.97 3.18
C TYR A 100 -13.46 -4.34 3.75
N ILE A 101 -13.19 -5.62 4.00
CA ILE A 101 -11.96 -6.06 4.67
C ILE A 101 -10.69 -5.58 3.94
N GLY A 102 -10.69 -5.60 2.61
CA GLY A 102 -9.56 -5.14 1.79
C GLY A 102 -9.36 -3.62 1.79
N THR A 103 -10.32 -2.84 2.29
CA THR A 103 -10.18 -1.39 2.52
C THR A 103 -9.83 -1.07 3.97
N ILE A 104 -10.47 -1.74 4.93
CA ILE A 104 -10.27 -1.50 6.35
C ILE A 104 -8.85 -1.88 6.79
N VAL A 105 -8.36 -3.05 6.37
CA VAL A 105 -7.04 -3.54 6.81
C VAL A 105 -5.89 -2.60 6.41
N PRO A 106 -5.78 -2.12 5.15
CA PRO A 106 -4.79 -1.10 4.78
C PRO A 106 -4.84 0.16 5.62
N ILE A 107 -6.05 0.67 5.91
CA ILE A 107 -6.24 1.87 6.72
C ILE A 107 -5.71 1.63 8.14
N VAL A 108 -6.09 0.53 8.76
CA VAL A 108 -5.62 0.15 10.10
C VAL A 108 -4.10 0.01 10.12
N VAL A 109 -3.50 -0.67 9.15
CA VAL A 109 -2.03 -0.83 9.06
C VAL A 109 -1.33 0.52 8.93
N VAL A 110 -1.87 1.42 8.09
CA VAL A 110 -1.33 2.78 7.93
C VAL A 110 -1.42 3.58 9.24
N LEU A 111 -2.57 3.52 9.93
CA LEU A 111 -2.77 4.18 11.23
C LEU A 111 -1.81 3.62 12.30
N LEU A 112 -1.66 2.30 12.37
CA LEU A 112 -0.70 1.65 13.26
C LEU A 112 0.73 2.10 12.94
N GLY A 113 1.08 2.35 11.69
CA GLY A 113 2.39 2.90 11.31
C GLY A 113 2.66 4.31 11.81
N TYR A 114 1.62 5.11 12.09
CA TYR A 114 1.75 6.43 12.71
C TYR A 114 1.95 6.35 14.23
N VAL A 115 1.29 5.38 14.88
CA VAL A 115 1.38 5.15 16.34
C VAL A 115 2.67 4.40 16.69
N ILE A 116 2.93 3.29 16.01
CA ILE A 116 4.07 2.40 16.23
C ILE A 116 5.15 2.74 15.20
N LYS A 117 5.96 3.75 15.52
CA LYS A 117 7.10 4.11 14.66
C LYS A 117 8.21 3.07 14.84
N PRO A 118 8.59 2.32 13.78
CA PRO A 118 9.78 1.49 13.86
C PRO A 118 10.99 2.36 14.19
N ALA A 119 11.86 1.87 15.08
CA ALA A 119 13.17 2.46 15.30
C ALA A 119 13.84 2.64 13.93
N ARG A 120 14.40 3.84 13.67
CA ARG A 120 14.99 4.16 12.36
C ARG A 120 15.97 3.06 11.97
N PRO A 121 15.84 2.45 10.77
CA PRO A 121 16.87 1.57 10.28
C PRO A 121 18.18 2.36 10.26
N VAL A 122 19.22 1.79 10.88
CA VAL A 122 20.57 2.35 10.84
C VAL A 122 20.92 2.53 9.37
N LYS A 123 21.10 3.77 8.92
CA LYS A 123 21.49 4.05 7.53
C LYS A 123 22.71 3.18 7.21
N PRO A 124 22.70 2.38 6.13
CA PRO A 124 23.94 1.79 5.65
C PRO A 124 24.89 2.96 5.42
N LYS A 125 26.05 2.94 6.10
CA LYS A 125 27.11 3.93 5.94
C LYS A 125 27.38 4.01 4.44
N ALA A 126 27.12 5.17 3.84
CA ALA A 126 27.38 5.36 2.41
C ALA A 126 28.83 4.94 2.16
N ARG A 127 29.01 3.84 1.43
CA ARG A 127 30.34 3.42 0.96
C ARG A 127 30.83 4.59 0.14
N LYS A 128 31.84 5.31 0.66
CA LYS A 128 32.54 6.34 -0.10
C LYS A 128 32.95 5.68 -1.42
N ALA A 129 32.49 6.23 -2.52
CA ALA A 129 33.03 5.89 -3.82
C ALA A 129 34.49 6.35 -3.79
N GLU A 130 35.38 5.40 -3.99
CA GLU A 130 36.78 5.62 -4.35
C GLU A 130 36.86 5.69 -5.87
#